data_AF-A0A1M6N2W7-F1
#
_entry.id   AF-A0A1M6N2W7-F1
#
_cell.length_a   1.000
_cell.length_b   1.000
_cell.length_c   1.000
_cell.angle_alpha   90.00
_cell.angle_beta   90.00
_cell.angle_gamma   90.00
#
_symmetry.space_group_name_H-M   'P 1'
#
loop_
_entity.id
_entity.type
_entity.pdbx_description
1 polymer ?
#
loop_
_entity_poly.entity_id
_entity_poly.type
_entity_poly.pdbx_seq_one_letter_code
_entity_poly.pdbx_strand_id
1 'polypeptide(L)' 'MKKNLSKIFILSSILTTLGFIMDGDPKEPSILMRFVEFFAMIGTIFLLFSLVYFITTFTYRKIVS' A
#
# COMPACT_ATOMS: atom_id res chain seq x y z
N MET A 1 3.20 16.86 -2.16
CA MET A 1 3.07 15.67 -3.03
C MET A 1 4.10 14.59 -2.69
N LYS A 2 5.41 14.80 -2.92
CA LYS A 2 6.44 13.77 -2.61
C LYS A 2 6.41 13.26 -1.16
N LYS A 3 6.38 14.18 -0.17
CA LYS A 3 6.28 13.82 1.27
C LYS A 3 5.03 13.00 1.62
N ASN A 4 3.89 13.27 0.95
CA ASN A 4 2.63 12.57 1.24
C ASN A 4 2.63 11.17 0.60
N LEU A 5 3.16 11.04 -0.62
CA LEU A 5 3.34 9.74 -1.26
C LEU A 5 4.33 8.86 -0.48
N SER A 6 5.43 9.40 0.04
CA SER A 6 6.35 8.66 0.91
C SER A 6 5.67 8.19 2.20
N LYS A 7 4.80 9.01 2.82
CA LYS A 7 4.02 8.59 3.99
C LYS A 7 3.04 7.46 3.65
N ILE A 8 2.35 7.55 2.52
CA ILE A 8 1.44 6.50 2.03
C ILE A 8 2.22 5.20 1.78
N PHE A 9 3.41 5.28 1.19
CA PHE A 9 4.27 4.12 0.98
C PHE A 9 4.70 3.47 2.29
N ILE A 10 5.16 4.26 3.27
CA ILE A 10 5.53 3.75 4.60
C ILE A 10 4.32 3.08 5.27
N LEU A 11 3.15 3.72 5.24
CA LEU A 11 1.93 3.16 5.81
C LEU A 11 1.54 1.83 5.13
N SER A 12 1.61 1.78 3.81
CA SER A 12 1.28 0.57 3.03
C SER A 12 2.25 -0.58 3.34
N SER A 13 3.54 -0.27 3.49
CA SER A 13 4.56 -1.24 3.90
C SER A 13 4.31 -1.80 5.30
N ILE A 14 3.99 -0.93 6.28
CA ILE A 14 3.65 -1.35 7.64
C ILE A 14 2.43 -2.27 7.64
N LEU A 15 1.35 -1.86 6.97
CA LEU A 15 0.12 -2.67 6.91
C LEU A 15 0.34 -4.01 6.23
N THR A 16 1.10 -4.03 5.14
CA THR A 16 1.42 -5.28 4.45
C THR A 16 2.28 -6.19 5.33
N THR A 17 3.23 -5.62 6.07
CA THR A 17 4.06 -6.40 7.02
C THR A 17 3.20 -7.00 8.12
N LEU A 18 2.28 -6.22 8.70
CA LEU A 18 1.35 -6.72 9.73
C LEU A 18 0.44 -7.81 9.16
N GLY A 19 -0.17 -7.57 7.99
CA GLY A 19 -1.02 -8.55 7.33
C GLY A 19 -0.27 -9.84 7.01
N PHE A 20 0.95 -9.73 6.48
CA PHE A 20 1.80 -10.88 6.15
C PHE A 20 2.20 -11.70 7.39
N ILE A 21 2.34 -11.07 8.57
CA ILE A 21 2.59 -11.78 9.83
C ILE A 21 1.31 -12.44 10.35
N MET A 22 0.17 -11.76 10.23
CA MET A 22 -1.12 -12.24 10.72
C MET A 22 -1.76 -13.34 9.87
N ASP A 23 -1.39 -13.44 8.61
CA ASP A 23 -2.00 -14.36 7.62
C ASP A 23 -1.95 -15.83 8.06
N GLY A 24 -0.94 -16.23 8.86
CA GLY A 24 -0.90 -17.54 9.53
C GLY A 24 -0.86 -18.77 8.61
N ASP A 25 -0.99 -18.59 7.30
CA ASP A 25 -1.12 -19.65 6.30
C ASP A 25 0.24 -20.30 5.99
N PRO A 26 0.30 -21.62 5.70
CA PRO A 26 1.52 -22.29 5.29
C PRO A 26 1.98 -21.75 3.94
N LYS A 27 2.85 -20.74 3.97
CA LYS A 27 3.31 -20.09 2.75
C LYS A 27 4.17 -21.04 1.93
N GLU A 28 4.09 -20.91 0.61
CA GLU A 28 4.83 -21.73 -0.35
C GLU A 28 6.33 -21.86 -0.02
N PRO A 29 6.98 -22.99 -0.35
CA PRO A 29 8.40 -23.22 -0.04
C PRO A 29 9.34 -22.30 -0.83
N SER A 30 8.87 -21.72 -1.94
CA SER A 30 9.64 -20.80 -2.77
C SER A 30 9.79 -19.43 -2.09
N ILE A 31 11.00 -19.12 -1.65
CA ILE A 31 11.35 -17.80 -1.11
C ILE A 31 11.10 -16.69 -2.14
N LEU A 32 11.33 -16.97 -3.43
CA LEU A 32 11.15 -16.01 -4.51
C LEU A 32 9.67 -15.65 -4.68
N MET A 33 8.78 -16.64 -4.62
CA MET A 33 7.34 -16.41 -4.72
C MET A 33 6.82 -15.59 -3.55
N ARG A 34 7.24 -15.91 -2.32
CA ARG A 34 6.91 -15.12 -1.12
C ARG A 34 7.36 -13.66 -1.23
N PHE A 35 8.52 -13.40 -1.81
CA PHE A 35 9.02 -12.05 -2.03
C PHE A 35 8.14 -11.31 -3.05
N VAL A 36 7.83 -11.94 -4.19
CA VAL A 36 6.97 -11.34 -5.22
C VAL A 36 5.58 -11.03 -4.68
N GLU A 37 4.97 -11.95 -3.94
CA GLU A 37 3.66 -11.75 -3.30
C GLU A 37 3.67 -10.59 -2.31
N PHE A 38 4.69 -10.51 -1.46
CA PHE A 38 4.82 -9.44 -0.48
C PHE A 38 4.90 -8.06 -1.16
N PHE A 39 5.74 -7.93 -2.19
CA PHE A 39 5.86 -6.67 -2.93
C PHE A 39 4.61 -6.35 -3.78
N ALA A 40 3.95 -7.37 -4.33
CA ALA A 40 2.67 -7.19 -5.03
C ALA A 40 1.57 -6.68 -4.08
N MET A 41 1.54 -7.18 -2.84
CA MET A 41 0.61 -6.74 -1.82
C MET A 41 0.90 -5.31 -1.35
N ILE A 42 2.18 -4.96 -1.13
CA ILE A 42 2.59 -3.57 -0.85
C ILE A 42 2.14 -2.65 -1.98
N GLY A 43 2.41 -3.03 -3.23
CA GLY A 43 2.05 -2.25 -4.41
C GLY A 43 0.54 -2.01 -4.50
N THR A 44 -0.25 -3.05 -4.26
CA THR A 44 -1.72 -2.98 -4.29
C THR A 44 -2.26 -2.05 -3.21
N ILE A 45 -1.83 -2.20 -1.95
CA ILE A 45 -2.26 -1.33 -0.84
C ILE A 45 -1.83 0.12 -1.09
N PHE A 46 -0.60 0.31 -1.59
CA PHE A 46 -0.09 1.63 -1.93
C PHE A 46 -0.91 2.32 -3.03
N LEU A 47 -1.29 1.59 -4.08
CA LEU A 47 -2.14 2.11 -5.15
C LEU A 47 -3.54 2.48 -4.65
N LEU A 48 -4.15 1.65 -3.80
CA LEU A 48 -5.45 1.94 -3.20
C LEU A 48 -5.43 3.22 -2.38
N PHE A 49 -4.45 3.37 -1.47
CA PHE A 49 -4.33 4.60 -0.69
C PHE A 49 -3.97 5.82 -1.52
N SER A 50 -3.13 5.64 -2.54
CA SER A 50 -2.79 6.72 -3.47
C SER A 50 -4.04 7.20 -4.23
N LEU A 51 -4.89 6.27 -4.69
CA LEU A 51 -6.14 6.58 -5.38
C LEU A 51 -7.08 7.41 -4.48
N VAL A 52 -7.30 6.98 -3.24
CA VAL A 52 -8.10 7.74 -2.26
C VAL A 52 -7.50 9.13 -2.01
N TYR A 53 -6.18 9.21 -1.84
CA TYR A 53 -5.48 10.49 -1.64
C TYR A 53 -5.64 11.45 -2.83
N PHE A 54 -5.53 10.95 -4.06
CA PHE A 54 -5.69 11.78 -5.26
C PHE A 54 -7.13 12.23 -5.44
N ILE A 55 -8.13 11.36 -5.24
CA ILE A 55 -9.55 11.71 -5.31
C ILE A 55 -9.88 12.80 -4.30
N THR A 56 -9.50 12.61 -3.03
CA THR A 56 -9.77 13.59 -1.96
C THR A 56 -9.08 14.92 -2.24
N THR A 57 -7.82 14.90 -2.67
CA THR A 57 -7.08 16.12 -3.02
C THR A 57 -7.70 16.86 -4.20
N PHE A 58 -8.14 16.15 -5.24
CA PHE A 58 -8.75 16.74 -6.42
C PHE A 58 -10.12 17.35 -6.11
N THR A 59 -10.97 16.62 -5.39
CA THR A 59 -12.29 17.09 -4.96
C THR A 59 -12.17 18.30 -4.03
N TYR A 60 -11.25 18.27 -3.06
CA TYR A 60 -11.00 19.40 -2.17
C TYR A 60 -10.61 20.65 -2.96
N ARG A 61 -9.68 20.52 -3.91
CA ARG A 61 -9.28 21.65 -4.78
C ARG A 61 -10.43 22.18 -5.61
N LYS A 62 -11.34 21.32 -6.09
CA LYS A 62 -12.49 21.73 -6.90
C LYS A 62 -13.58 22.44 -6.09
N ILE A 63 -13.73 22.12 -4.80
CA ILE A 63 -14.75 22.71 -3.93
C ILE A 63 -14.27 24.03 -3.30
N VAL A 64 -12.98 24.13 -2.99
CA VAL A 64 -12.39 25.28 -2.29
C VAL A 64 -11.83 26.34 -3.25
N SER A 65 -11.55 25.98 -4.52
CA SER A 65 -11.17 26.92 -5.58
C SER A 65 -12.38 27.48 -6.30
#